data_AF-A0A3D5D3G7-F1
#
_entry.id   AF-A0A3D5D3G7-F1
#
_cell.length_a   1.000
_cell.length_b   1.000
_cell.length_c   1.000
_cell.angle_alpha   90.00
_cell.angle_beta   90.00
_cell.angle_gamma   90.00
#
_symmetry.space_group_name_H-M   'P 1'
#
loop_
_entity.id
_entity.type
_entity.pdbx_description
1 polymer ?
#
loop_
_entity_poly.entity_id
_entity_poly.type
_entity_poly.pdbx_seq_one_letter_code
_entity_poly.pdbx_strand_id
1 'polypeptide(L)'
;YRQVSHTAHGKATDADNRFLWRQNPRRLQAEAMRDAVLATSGKLNLKAGGPGYRDFKYTEAYAPIYKYITPDTPDLWRRSIYRFVVRTTPHEFLTTLDCPDPANLTPKRLTTTTPLQALTLSNNPFMLKQAGYFAARLKKDAGAKPAAQIDHAFRLALGRPPMPAEAKAALQTIRAKGLFALCHALLNTNEFA
;
A
#
# COMPACT_ATOMS: atom_id res chain seq x y z
N TYR A 1 10.10 5.77 11.40
CA TYR A 1 11.43 5.71 12.04
C TYR A 1 12.37 5.00 11.07
N ARG A 2 13.23 5.74 10.35
CA ARG A 2 14.24 5.15 9.46
C ARG A 2 15.54 5.09 10.25
N GLN A 3 15.86 3.93 10.80
CA GLN A 3 17.22 3.65 11.22
C GLN A 3 17.97 3.20 9.96
N VAL A 4 18.62 4.14 9.28
CA VAL A 4 19.58 3.82 8.22
C VAL A 4 20.97 3.97 8.81
N SER A 5 21.59 2.85 9.14
CA SER A 5 23.04 2.78 9.20
C SER A 5 23.53 2.69 7.75
N HIS A 6 23.93 3.81 7.17
CA HIS A 6 24.75 3.82 5.97
C HIS A 6 26.20 3.98 6.42
N THR A 7 26.79 2.93 6.97
CA THR A 7 28.23 2.89 7.20
C THR A 7 28.88 2.26 5.98
N ALA A 8 29.66 3.03 5.22
CA ALA A 8 30.45 2.50 4.10
C ALA A 8 31.32 1.31 4.54
N HIS A 9 31.77 1.35 5.80
CA HIS A 9 32.47 0.27 6.48
C HIS A 9 31.63 -1.01 6.59
N GLY A 10 30.39 -0.93 7.08
CA GLY A 10 29.52 -2.10 7.23
C GLY A 10 29.24 -2.80 5.90
N LYS A 11 29.04 -2.03 4.82
CA LYS A 11 28.83 -2.59 3.47
C LYS A 11 30.10 -3.25 2.90
N ALA A 12 31.28 -2.71 3.19
CA ALA A 12 32.55 -3.26 2.74
C ALA A 12 32.94 -4.54 3.52
N THR A 13 32.63 -4.59 4.81
CA THR A 13 33.00 -5.71 5.70
C THR A 13 31.96 -6.83 5.72
N ASP A 14 30.67 -6.51 5.63
CA ASP A 14 29.56 -7.47 5.74
C ASP A 14 28.39 -7.05 4.83
N ALA A 15 28.58 -7.21 3.52
CA ALA A 15 27.59 -6.85 2.51
C ALA A 15 26.25 -7.58 2.69
N ASP A 16 26.32 -8.84 3.15
CA ASP A 16 25.19 -9.73 3.40
C ASP A 16 24.44 -9.43 4.71
N ASN A 17 24.95 -8.47 5.51
CA ASN A 17 24.36 -8.06 6.78
C ASN A 17 24.19 -9.24 7.76
N ARG A 18 25.16 -10.16 7.78
CA ARG A 18 25.20 -11.32 8.69
C ARG A 18 25.33 -10.90 10.15
N PHE A 19 26.02 -9.80 10.42
CA PHE A 19 26.17 -9.22 11.76
C PHE A 19 25.04 -8.23 12.11
N LEU A 20 24.00 -8.14 11.28
CA LEU A 20 22.78 -7.35 11.52
C LEU A 20 23.04 -5.86 11.80
N TRP A 21 24.09 -5.29 11.20
CA TRP A 21 24.46 -3.89 11.36
C TRP A 21 23.45 -2.91 10.73
N ARG A 22 22.54 -3.40 9.88
CA ARG A 22 21.38 -2.66 9.35
C ARG A 22 20.11 -3.50 9.37
N GLN A 23 18.95 -2.86 9.22
CA GLN A 23 17.70 -3.58 9.00
C GLN A 23 17.66 -4.16 7.59
N ASN A 24 17.33 -5.45 7.45
CA ASN A 24 17.05 -6.05 6.15
C ASN A 24 15.75 -5.49 5.59
N PRO A 25 15.71 -5.10 4.30
CA PRO A 25 14.46 -4.75 3.63
C PRO A 25 13.44 -5.88 3.80
N ARG A 26 12.24 -5.53 4.24
CA ARG A 26 11.11 -6.47 4.38
C ARG A 26 9.97 -5.92 3.55
N ARG A 27 9.42 -6.79 2.71
CA ARG A 27 8.20 -6.48 1.97
C ARG A 27 7.02 -6.37 2.93
N LEU A 28 6.13 -5.43 2.66
CA LEU A 28 4.88 -5.30 3.39
C LEU A 28 3.99 -6.52 3.13
N GLN A 29 3.39 -7.03 4.21
CA GLN A 29 2.34 -8.04 4.12
C GLN A 29 1.09 -7.41 3.48
N ALA A 30 0.24 -8.23 2.86
CA ALA A 30 -0.98 -7.78 2.16
C ALA A 30 -1.84 -6.80 2.98
N GLU A 31 -2.08 -7.10 4.25
CA GLU A 31 -2.88 -6.29 5.16
C GLU A 31 -2.20 -4.94 5.47
N ALA A 32 -0.88 -4.97 5.67
CA ALA A 32 -0.08 -3.77 5.93
C ALA A 32 0.03 -2.88 4.67
N MET A 33 0.16 -3.48 3.49
CA MET A 33 0.11 -2.79 2.21
C MET A 33 -1.21 -2.05 2.04
N ARG A 34 -2.34 -2.75 2.25
CA ARG A 34 -3.67 -2.13 2.19
C ARG A 34 -3.81 -0.97 3.16
N ASP A 35 -3.40 -1.17 4.43
CA ASP A 35 -3.49 -0.13 5.45
C ASP A 35 -2.55 1.06 5.16
N ALA A 36 -1.36 0.82 4.58
CA ALA A 36 -0.43 1.87 4.17
C ALA A 36 -0.99 2.72 3.02
N VAL A 37 -1.65 2.10 2.04
CA VAL A 37 -2.35 2.80 0.95
C VAL A 37 -3.45 3.70 1.51
N LEU A 38 -4.29 3.19 2.42
CA LEU A 38 -5.33 3.98 3.08
C LEU A 38 -4.76 5.12 3.93
N ALA A 39 -3.64 4.89 4.62
CA ALA A 39 -2.98 5.91 5.43
C ALA A 39 -2.42 7.03 4.55
N THR A 40 -1.79 6.67 3.43
CA THR A 40 -1.20 7.60 2.47
C THR A 40 -2.26 8.43 1.77
N SER A 41 -3.36 7.81 1.34
CA SER A 41 -4.50 8.51 0.72
C SER A 41 -5.30 9.37 1.71
N GLY A 42 -5.08 9.22 3.02
CA GLY A 42 -5.80 9.92 4.07
C GLY A 42 -7.21 9.40 4.32
N LYS A 43 -7.49 8.16 3.91
CA LYS A 43 -8.80 7.50 4.08
C LYS A 43 -8.85 6.52 5.23
N LEU A 44 -7.70 6.14 5.80
CA LEU A 44 -7.64 5.19 6.91
C LEU A 44 -8.50 5.63 8.10
N ASN A 45 -9.49 4.80 8.42
CA ASN A 45 -10.32 4.94 9.59
C ASN A 45 -9.68 4.20 10.78
N LEU A 46 -9.25 4.98 11.79
CA LEU A 46 -8.57 4.49 12.99
C LEU A 46 -9.52 4.09 14.13
N LYS A 47 -10.84 4.05 13.92
CA LYS A 47 -11.81 3.67 14.95
C LYS A 47 -11.49 2.27 15.51
N ALA A 48 -11.10 2.26 16.79
CA ALA A 48 -10.82 1.06 17.54
C ALA A 48 -12.09 0.39 18.08
N GLY A 49 -12.06 -0.93 18.18
CA GLY A 49 -13.15 -1.76 18.71
C GLY A 49 -14.41 -1.79 17.83
N GLY A 50 -15.48 -2.36 18.38
CA GLY A 50 -16.75 -2.54 17.66
C GLY A 50 -16.71 -3.63 16.58
N PRO A 51 -17.82 -3.79 15.83
CA PRO A 51 -17.91 -4.81 14.79
C PRO A 51 -16.91 -4.53 13.65
N GLY A 52 -16.48 -5.61 13.01
CA GLY A 52 -15.69 -5.56 11.78
C GLY A 52 -16.50 -5.05 10.58
N TYR A 53 -15.85 -4.99 9.42
CA TYR A 53 -16.49 -4.63 8.16
C TYR A 53 -16.53 -5.81 7.19
N ARG A 54 -17.52 -5.79 6.28
CA ARG A 54 -17.70 -6.79 5.22
C ARG A 54 -17.56 -6.10 3.87
N ASP A 55 -16.52 -6.43 3.13
CA ASP A 55 -16.22 -5.93 1.79
C ASP A 55 -16.70 -6.89 0.70
N PHE A 56 -17.84 -7.54 0.91
CA PHE A 56 -18.47 -8.44 -0.05
C PHE A 56 -19.99 -8.33 0.00
N LYS A 57 -20.62 -8.67 -1.13
CA LYS A 57 -22.05 -8.95 -1.21
C LYS A 57 -22.27 -10.42 -0.93
N TYR A 58 -23.23 -10.71 -0.07
CA TYR A 58 -23.66 -12.06 0.27
C TYR A 58 -24.95 -12.38 -0.50
N THR A 59 -24.98 -13.55 -1.14
CA THR A 59 -26.19 -14.11 -1.73
C THR A 59 -26.44 -15.48 -1.13
N GLU A 60 -27.63 -15.65 -0.56
CA GLU A 60 -28.11 -16.92 -0.07
C GLU A 60 -28.47 -17.82 -1.26
N ALA A 61 -27.86 -19.01 -1.29
CA ALA A 61 -28.05 -20.05 -2.28
C ALA A 61 -27.65 -21.39 -1.65
N TYR A 62 -27.88 -22.50 -2.34
CA TYR A 62 -27.46 -23.83 -1.87
C TYR A 62 -25.97 -23.86 -1.44
N ALA A 63 -25.11 -23.17 -2.19
CA ALA A 63 -23.76 -22.80 -1.77
C ALA A 63 -23.69 -21.27 -1.62
N PRO A 64 -23.43 -20.73 -0.41
CA PRO A 64 -23.39 -19.28 -0.20
C PRO A 64 -22.36 -18.59 -1.09
N ILE A 65 -22.77 -17.50 -1.75
CA ILE A 65 -21.90 -16.77 -2.68
C ILE A 65 -21.42 -15.48 -2.01
N TYR A 66 -20.10 -15.31 -1.98
CA TYR A 66 -19.42 -14.13 -1.45
C TYR A 66 -18.72 -13.40 -2.60
N LYS A 67 -19.27 -12.26 -3.02
CA LYS A 67 -18.67 -11.45 -4.09
C LYS A 67 -18.02 -10.21 -3.50
N TYR A 68 -16.69 -10.19 -3.45
CA TYR A 68 -15.94 -9.02 -2.96
C TYR A 68 -16.24 -7.77 -3.80
N ILE A 69 -16.25 -6.62 -3.12
CA ILE A 69 -16.46 -5.31 -3.70
C ILE A 69 -15.25 -4.41 -3.42
N THR A 70 -15.06 -3.39 -4.26
CA THR A 70 -14.02 -2.39 -4.01
C THR A 70 -14.35 -1.58 -2.76
N PRO A 71 -13.48 -1.54 -1.74
CA PRO A 71 -13.74 -0.81 -0.51
C PRO A 71 -13.60 0.70 -0.72
N ASP A 72 -14.73 1.37 -0.93
CA ASP A 72 -14.80 2.79 -1.31
C ASP A 72 -15.72 3.63 -0.43
N THR A 73 -15.98 3.18 0.78
CA THR A 73 -16.79 3.91 1.77
C THR A 73 -16.05 4.01 3.10
N PRO A 74 -16.33 5.02 3.94
CA PRO A 74 -15.66 5.21 5.23
C PRO A 74 -15.67 4.00 6.17
N ASP A 75 -16.73 3.19 6.12
CA ASP A 75 -16.86 1.96 6.93
C ASP A 75 -15.93 0.85 6.44
N LEU A 76 -15.60 0.84 5.15
CA LEU A 76 -14.69 -0.12 4.53
C LEU A 76 -13.23 0.31 4.59
N TRP A 77 -12.94 1.58 4.92
CA TRP A 77 -11.57 2.10 5.05
C TRP A 77 -10.95 1.87 6.44
N ARG A 78 -11.51 0.95 7.23
CA ARG A 78 -10.93 0.57 8.52
C ARG A 78 -9.66 -0.25 8.32
N ARG A 79 -8.83 -0.28 9.37
CA ARG A 79 -7.65 -1.15 9.44
C ARG A 79 -8.02 -2.58 9.09
N SER A 80 -7.15 -3.25 8.35
CA SER A 80 -7.40 -4.60 7.82
C SER A 80 -7.61 -5.66 8.90
N ILE A 81 -7.17 -5.40 10.14
CA ILE A 81 -7.46 -6.26 11.31
C ILE A 81 -8.96 -6.37 11.64
N TYR A 82 -9.78 -5.40 11.24
CA TYR A 82 -11.23 -5.42 11.43
C TYR A 82 -12.00 -6.06 10.27
N ARG A 83 -11.31 -6.60 9.27
CA ARG A 83 -11.94 -7.21 8.10
C ARG A 83 -12.59 -8.54 8.46
N PHE A 84 -13.81 -8.78 7.97
CA PHE A 84 -14.40 -10.10 8.01
C PHE A 84 -13.69 -11.02 7.00
N VAL A 85 -13.26 -12.19 7.44
CA VAL A 85 -12.58 -13.18 6.60
C VAL A 85 -13.54 -14.31 6.25
N VAL A 86 -13.89 -14.44 4.97
CA VAL A 86 -14.65 -15.58 4.48
C VAL A 86 -13.70 -16.75 4.29
N ARG A 87 -13.93 -17.85 5.02
CA ARG A 87 -13.03 -19.02 5.00
C ARG A 87 -12.94 -19.71 3.65
N THR A 88 -14.06 -19.79 2.92
CA THR A 88 -14.18 -20.54 1.65
C THR A 88 -13.90 -19.69 0.41
N THR A 89 -13.79 -18.37 0.56
CA THR A 89 -13.65 -17.44 -0.57
C THR A 89 -12.59 -16.40 -0.23
N PRO A 90 -11.33 -16.65 -0.59
CA PRO A 90 -10.23 -15.72 -0.35
C PRO A 90 -10.44 -14.39 -1.07
N HIS A 91 -9.91 -13.30 -0.49
CA HIS A 91 -10.02 -11.97 -1.09
C HIS A 91 -8.94 -11.80 -2.16
N GLU A 92 -9.35 -11.64 -3.41
CA GLU A 92 -8.48 -11.60 -4.60
C GLU A 92 -7.24 -10.70 -4.42
N PHE A 93 -7.44 -9.40 -4.11
CA PHE A 93 -6.32 -8.46 -3.92
C PHE A 93 -5.32 -8.90 -2.84
N LEU A 94 -5.81 -9.39 -1.70
CA LEU A 94 -4.95 -9.77 -0.58
C LEU A 94 -4.25 -11.10 -0.85
N THR A 95 -4.96 -12.07 -1.43
CA THR A 95 -4.39 -13.36 -1.83
C THR A 95 -3.28 -13.19 -2.86
N THR A 96 -3.44 -12.29 -3.84
CA THR A 96 -2.37 -11.99 -4.79
C THR A 96 -1.11 -11.48 -4.07
N LEU A 97 -1.27 -10.72 -2.97
CA LEU A 97 -0.18 -10.19 -2.15
C LEU A 97 0.28 -11.15 -1.03
N ASP A 98 0.16 -12.46 -1.26
CA ASP A 98 0.58 -13.52 -0.34
C ASP A 98 -0.16 -13.53 1.02
N CYS A 99 -1.38 -12.98 1.09
CA CYS A 99 -2.21 -13.14 2.29
C CYS A 99 -2.52 -14.63 2.52
N PRO A 100 -2.35 -15.15 3.74
CA PRO A 100 -2.66 -16.54 4.07
C PRO A 100 -4.08 -16.94 3.69
N ASP A 101 -4.23 -18.17 3.20
CA ASP A 101 -5.52 -18.77 2.92
C ASP A 101 -6.19 -19.17 4.25
N PRO A 102 -7.37 -18.61 4.58
CA PRO A 102 -8.06 -18.91 5.83
C PRO A 102 -8.58 -20.35 5.93
N ALA A 103 -8.64 -21.09 4.81
CA ALA A 103 -9.01 -22.51 4.82
C ALA A 103 -7.86 -23.41 5.32
N ASN A 104 -6.61 -22.94 5.24
CA ASN A 104 -5.41 -23.76 5.39
C ASN A 104 -4.52 -23.30 6.56
N LEU A 105 -3.78 -24.25 7.16
CA LEU A 105 -2.76 -23.93 8.15
C LEU A 105 -1.56 -23.27 7.47
N THR A 106 -1.20 -22.06 7.92
CA THR A 106 -0.08 -21.30 7.35
C THR A 106 0.95 -21.00 8.45
N PRO A 107 1.86 -21.93 8.77
CA PRO A 107 2.85 -21.75 9.83
C PRO A 107 3.89 -20.67 9.49
N LYS A 108 4.13 -20.44 8.20
CA LYS A 108 5.02 -19.38 7.70
C LYS A 108 4.34 -18.67 6.54
N ARG A 109 4.28 -17.34 6.60
CA ARG A 109 3.79 -16.52 5.48
C ARG A 109 4.79 -16.56 4.33
N LEU A 110 4.29 -16.72 3.12
CA LEU A 110 5.10 -16.59 1.91
C LEU A 110 5.44 -15.13 1.65
N THR A 111 6.53 -14.91 0.94
CA THR A 111 6.91 -13.58 0.46
C THR A 111 7.48 -13.79 -0.93
N THR A 112 6.67 -13.51 -1.93
CA THR A 112 7.04 -13.65 -3.34
C THR A 112 7.25 -12.27 -3.96
N THR A 113 7.83 -12.22 -5.15
CA THR A 113 7.88 -11.02 -5.97
C THR A 113 7.51 -11.42 -7.38
N THR A 114 6.24 -11.24 -7.73
CA THR A 114 5.72 -11.71 -9.02
C THR A 114 5.24 -10.55 -9.91
N PRO A 115 5.31 -10.69 -11.24
CA PRO A 115 4.72 -9.72 -12.16
C PRO A 115 3.22 -9.53 -11.92
N LEU A 116 2.51 -10.59 -11.49
CA LEU A 116 1.09 -10.52 -11.16
C LEU A 116 0.82 -9.56 -10.00
N GLN A 117 1.65 -9.57 -8.95
CA GLN A 117 1.52 -8.64 -7.84
C GLN A 117 1.74 -7.18 -8.27
N ALA A 118 2.76 -6.92 -9.09
CA ALA A 118 3.00 -5.59 -9.63
C ALA A 118 1.81 -5.12 -10.50
N LEU A 119 1.27 -6.01 -11.33
CA LEU A 119 0.10 -5.73 -12.16
C LEU A 119 -1.14 -5.44 -11.31
N THR A 120 -1.35 -6.20 -10.23
CA THR A 120 -2.44 -5.97 -9.28
C THR A 120 -2.31 -4.62 -8.58
N LEU A 121 -1.13 -4.24 -8.11
CA LEU A 121 -0.94 -2.92 -7.49
C LEU A 121 -1.20 -1.78 -8.49
N SER A 122 -0.88 -1.99 -9.78
CA SER A 122 -1.08 -0.99 -10.82
C SER A 122 -2.55 -0.87 -11.26
N ASN A 123 -3.27 -1.99 -11.40
CA ASN A 123 -4.58 -1.99 -12.05
C ASN A 123 -5.77 -2.23 -11.11
N ASN A 124 -5.54 -2.62 -9.85
CA ASN A 124 -6.65 -2.92 -8.97
C ASN A 124 -7.52 -1.67 -8.72
N PRO A 125 -8.87 -1.78 -8.80
CA PRO A 125 -9.77 -0.65 -8.58
C PRO A 125 -9.57 0.06 -7.24
N PHE A 126 -9.22 -0.67 -6.18
CA PHE A 126 -8.88 -0.06 -4.89
C PHE A 126 -7.67 0.86 -5.02
N MET A 127 -6.58 0.38 -5.61
CA MET A 127 -5.36 1.18 -5.79
C MET A 127 -5.61 2.43 -6.63
N LEU A 128 -6.37 2.31 -7.72
CA LEU A 128 -6.74 3.45 -8.56
C LEU A 128 -7.57 4.48 -7.79
N LYS A 129 -8.59 4.06 -7.04
CA LYS A 129 -9.39 4.99 -6.22
C LYS A 129 -8.55 5.67 -5.14
N GLN A 130 -7.68 4.92 -4.45
CA GLN A 130 -6.82 5.47 -3.41
C GLN A 130 -5.76 6.42 -3.98
N ALA A 131 -5.24 6.19 -5.20
CA ALA A 131 -4.38 7.15 -5.89
C ALA A 131 -5.12 8.47 -6.21
N GLY A 132 -6.41 8.39 -6.57
CA GLY A 132 -7.27 9.56 -6.75
C GLY A 132 -7.46 10.34 -5.45
N TYR A 133 -7.76 9.64 -4.34
CA TYR A 133 -7.88 10.26 -3.03
C TYR A 133 -6.57 10.85 -2.53
N PHE A 134 -5.45 10.20 -2.80
CA PHE A 134 -4.12 10.72 -2.48
C PHE A 134 -3.86 12.03 -3.25
N ALA A 135 -4.15 12.08 -4.55
CA ALA A 135 -4.02 13.32 -5.32
C ALA A 135 -4.93 14.45 -4.79
N ALA A 136 -6.17 14.12 -4.39
CA ALA A 136 -7.08 15.09 -3.78
C ALA A 136 -6.56 15.60 -2.43
N ARG A 137 -6.01 14.71 -1.60
CA ARG A 137 -5.36 15.06 -0.33
C ARG A 137 -4.18 16.01 -0.56
N LEU A 138 -3.31 15.74 -1.53
CA LEU A 138 -2.17 16.63 -1.84
C LEU A 138 -2.62 18.04 -2.24
N LYS A 139 -3.67 18.15 -3.05
CA LYS A 139 -4.24 19.46 -3.42
C LYS A 139 -4.79 20.22 -2.21
N LYS A 140 -5.42 19.50 -1.27
CA LYS A 140 -5.95 20.07 -0.03
C LYS A 140 -4.84 20.50 0.93
N ASP A 141 -3.87 19.62 1.17
CA ASP A 141 -2.88 19.79 2.24
C ASP A 141 -1.71 20.70 1.81
N ALA A 142 -1.29 20.65 0.53
CA ALA A 142 -0.13 21.41 0.01
C ALA A 142 -0.50 22.56 -0.96
N GLY A 143 -1.80 22.78 -1.19
CA GLY A 143 -2.29 23.81 -2.11
C GLY A 143 -1.95 23.53 -3.58
N ALA A 144 -1.80 24.59 -4.39
CA ALA A 144 -1.65 24.47 -5.85
C ALA A 144 -0.19 24.40 -6.35
N LYS A 145 0.81 24.62 -5.49
CA LYS A 145 2.22 24.68 -5.91
C LYS A 145 2.77 23.26 -6.16
N PRO A 146 3.21 22.91 -7.38
CA PRO A 146 3.67 21.55 -7.68
C PRO A 146 4.85 21.09 -6.82
N ALA A 147 5.81 21.97 -6.53
CA ALA A 147 6.96 21.63 -5.70
C ALA A 147 6.55 21.20 -4.28
N ALA A 148 5.57 21.89 -3.68
CA ALA A 148 5.04 21.55 -2.35
C ALA A 148 4.26 20.23 -2.39
N GLN A 149 3.47 20.00 -3.45
CA GLN A 149 2.75 18.74 -3.65
C GLN A 149 3.69 17.55 -3.80
N ILE A 150 4.80 17.72 -4.55
CA ILE A 150 5.82 16.67 -4.72
C ILE A 150 6.49 16.37 -3.37
N ASP A 151 6.97 17.39 -2.66
CA ASP A 151 7.61 17.18 -1.34
C ASP A 151 6.65 16.47 -0.37
N HIS A 152 5.39 16.90 -0.31
CA HIS A 152 4.38 16.29 0.55
C HIS A 152 4.06 14.84 0.14
N ALA A 153 3.96 14.56 -1.17
CA ALA A 153 3.70 13.21 -1.68
C ALA A 153 4.79 12.22 -1.27
N PHE A 154 6.06 12.60 -1.44
CA PHE A 154 7.19 11.76 -1.07
C PHE A 154 7.26 11.53 0.44
N ARG A 155 6.96 12.56 1.26
CA ARG A 155 6.90 12.39 2.72
C ARG A 155 5.79 11.46 3.17
N LEU A 156 4.61 11.54 2.56
CA LEU A 156 3.48 10.68 2.91
C LEU A 156 3.69 9.24 2.44
N ALA A 157 4.16 9.03 1.21
CA ALA A 157 4.32 7.69 0.65
C ALA A 157 5.62 7.00 1.11
N LEU A 158 6.74 7.72 1.10
CA LEU A 158 8.09 7.15 1.30
C LEU A 158 8.74 7.59 2.61
N GLY A 159 8.11 8.48 3.38
CA GLY A 159 8.64 8.94 4.66
C GLY A 159 9.88 9.84 4.56
N ARG A 160 10.19 10.39 3.37
CA ARG A 160 11.36 11.25 3.11
C ARG A 160 11.07 12.32 2.06
N PRO A 161 11.87 13.40 1.98
CA PRO A 161 11.80 14.31 0.83
C PRO A 161 12.29 13.64 -0.47
N PRO A 162 11.87 14.16 -1.65
CA PRO A 162 12.36 13.70 -2.94
C PRO A 162 13.83 14.09 -3.15
N MET A 163 14.60 13.22 -3.80
CA MET A 163 15.91 13.57 -4.33
C MET A 163 15.79 14.52 -5.54
N PRO A 164 16.81 15.30 -5.91
CA PRO A 164 16.72 16.25 -7.03
C PRO A 164 16.27 15.62 -8.36
N ALA A 165 16.76 14.42 -8.67
CA ALA A 165 16.35 13.67 -9.86
C ALA A 165 14.88 13.23 -9.80
N GLU A 166 14.42 12.76 -8.63
CA GLU A 166 13.04 12.34 -8.40
C GLU A 166 12.08 13.52 -8.46
N ALA A 167 12.46 14.67 -7.89
CA ALA A 167 11.67 15.90 -7.94
C ALA A 167 11.51 16.39 -9.40
N LYS A 168 12.57 16.31 -10.20
CA LYS A 168 12.52 16.65 -11.63
C LYS A 168 11.59 15.70 -12.39
N ALA A 169 11.71 14.39 -12.17
CA ALA A 169 10.84 13.40 -12.81
C ALA A 169 9.38 13.57 -12.38
N ALA A 170 9.12 13.74 -11.09
CA ALA A 170 7.78 13.96 -10.55
C ALA A 170 7.13 15.22 -11.13
N LEU A 171 7.88 16.32 -11.28
CA LEU A 171 7.38 17.53 -11.92
C LEU A 171 7.01 17.30 -13.38
N GLN A 172 7.82 16.56 -14.13
CA GLN A 172 7.51 16.17 -15.50
C GLN A 172 6.24 15.32 -15.57
N THR A 173 6.09 14.34 -14.66
CA THR A 173 4.90 13.50 -14.58
C THR A 173 3.64 14.30 -14.28
N ILE A 174 3.69 15.23 -13.31
CA ILE A 174 2.55 16.10 -12.99
C ILE A 174 2.15 16.94 -14.20
N ARG A 175 3.13 17.51 -14.92
CA ARG A 175 2.85 18.33 -16.11
C ARG A 175 2.24 17.53 -17.24
N ALA A 176 2.71 16.29 -17.46
CA ALA A 176 2.25 15.46 -18.59
C ALA A 176 0.94 14.71 -18.30
N LYS A 177 0.75 14.21 -17.07
CA LYS A 177 -0.32 13.26 -16.73
C LYS A 177 -1.09 13.62 -15.45
N GLY A 178 -0.74 14.73 -14.80
CA GLY A 178 -1.39 15.21 -13.58
C GLY A 178 -0.92 14.49 -12.30
N LEU A 179 -1.45 14.97 -11.16
CA LEU A 179 -1.12 14.46 -9.83
C LEU A 179 -1.54 13.01 -9.61
N PHE A 180 -2.63 12.57 -10.24
CA PHE A 180 -3.08 11.19 -10.17
C PHE A 180 -1.98 10.22 -10.60
N ALA A 181 -1.32 10.49 -11.73
CA ALA A 181 -0.25 9.65 -12.25
C ALA A 181 0.96 9.60 -11.31
N LEU A 182 1.32 10.72 -10.67
CA LEU A 182 2.39 10.72 -9.66
C LEU A 182 2.00 9.87 -8.45
N CYS A 183 0.79 10.06 -7.91
CA CYS A 183 0.30 9.32 -6.75
C CYS A 183 0.24 7.82 -7.03
N HIS A 184 -0.30 7.45 -8.19
CA HIS A 184 -0.36 6.08 -8.67
C HIS A 184 1.03 5.45 -8.82
N ALA A 185 1.99 6.18 -9.42
CA ALA A 185 3.37 5.72 -9.53
C ALA A 185 4.02 5.50 -8.17
N LEU A 186 3.87 6.45 -7.23
CA LEU A 186 4.45 6.35 -5.88
C LEU A 186 3.95 5.12 -5.11
N LEU A 187 2.65 4.85 -5.14
CA LEU A 187 2.04 3.67 -4.51
C LEU A 187 2.50 2.33 -5.12
N ASN A 188 3.13 2.37 -6.30
CA ASN A 188 3.63 1.21 -7.02
C ASN A 188 5.17 1.10 -7.00
N THR A 189 5.86 1.96 -6.25
CA THR A 189 7.33 1.89 -6.11
C THR A 189 7.74 0.76 -5.17
N ASN A 190 8.91 0.18 -5.42
CA ASN A 190 9.52 -0.82 -4.51
C ASN A 190 9.85 -0.24 -3.12
N GLU A 191 9.99 1.09 -2.99
CA GLU A 191 10.24 1.72 -1.69
C GLU A 191 8.95 1.82 -0.86
N PHE A 192 7.79 1.84 -1.51
CA PHE A 192 6.49 1.81 -0.84
C PHE A 192 6.10 0.39 -0.38
N ALA A 193 6.52 -0.65 -1.11
CA ALA A 193 6.05 -2.03 -0.99
C ALA A 193 7.00 -3.01 -0.32
#